data_AF-A0A7L4RHA3-F1
#
_entry.id   AF-A0A7L4RHA3-F1
#
_cell.length_a   1.000
_cell.length_b   1.000
_cell.length_c   1.000
_cell.angle_alpha   90.00
_cell.angle_beta   90.00
_cell.angle_gamma   90.00
#
_symmetry.space_group_name_H-M   'P 1'
#
loop_
_entity.id
_entity.type
_entity.pdbx_description
1 polymer ?
#
loop_
_entity_poly.entity_id
_entity_poly.type
_entity_poly.pdbx_seq_one_letter_code
_entity_poly.pdbx_strand_id
1 'polypeptide(L)' 'PLKVERPAKFGGDAEFANAEELKKTYMEGKLHPLDLKNAVARELSAMLKPSRDYFAKHKEYLEQIKLTDITR' A
#
# COMPACT_ATOMS: atom_id res chain seq x y z
N PRO A 1 -7.25 0.48 10.72
CA PRO A 1 -7.51 -0.93 10.32
C PRO A 1 -7.14 -1.08 8.84
N LEU A 2 -6.56 -2.21 8.42
CA LEU A 2 -6.32 -2.50 7.02
C LEU A 2 -7.56 -3.16 6.43
N LYS A 3 -8.19 -2.52 5.45
CA LYS A 3 -9.35 -3.08 4.74
C LYS A 3 -8.90 -3.76 3.45
N VAL A 4 -9.21 -5.04 3.31
CA VAL A 4 -8.99 -5.85 2.11
C VAL A 4 -10.32 -6.07 1.42
N GLU A 5 -10.52 -5.42 0.28
CA GLU A 5 -11.72 -5.59 -0.54
C GLU A 5 -11.51 -6.75 -1.51
N ARG A 6 -12.39 -7.76 -1.43
CA ARG A 6 -12.30 -8.93 -2.31
C ARG A 6 -13.69 -9.48 -2.64
N PRO A 7 -13.89 -10.00 -3.86
CA PRO A 7 -15.16 -10.60 -4.27
C PRO A 7 -15.67 -11.65 -3.28
N ALA A 8 -17.00 -11.73 -3.11
CA ALA A 8 -17.63 -12.70 -2.20
C ALA A 8 -17.20 -14.15 -2.47
N LYS A 9 -16.96 -14.52 -3.74
CA LYS A 9 -16.44 -15.84 -4.16
C LYS A 9 -15.05 -16.18 -3.60
N PHE A 10 -14.31 -15.20 -3.07
CA PHE A 10 -12.97 -15.34 -2.51
C PHE A 10 -12.92 -15.04 -1.00
N GLY A 11 -14.07 -15.06 -0.32
CA GLY A 11 -14.16 -14.89 1.13
C GLY A 11 -14.60 -13.50 1.60
N GLY A 12 -15.03 -12.62 0.67
CA GLY A 12 -15.64 -11.31 0.97
C GLY A 12 -14.70 -10.31 1.66
N ASP A 13 -15.13 -9.05 1.78
CA ASP A 13 -14.32 -8.01 2.42
C ASP A 13 -13.85 -8.42 3.81
N ALA A 14 -12.60 -8.09 4.13
CA ALA A 14 -11.98 -8.36 5.42
C ALA A 14 -11.34 -7.09 5.98
N GLU A 15 -11.43 -6.91 7.29
CA GLU A 15 -10.78 -5.82 8.01
C GLU A 15 -9.88 -6.39 9.10
N PHE A 16 -8.67 -5.87 9.17
CA PHE A 16 -7.66 -6.28 10.15
C PHE A 16 -7.34 -5.10 11.06
N ALA A 17 -7.57 -5.28 12.36
CA ALA A 17 -7.34 -4.22 13.33
C ALA A 17 -5.85 -4.01 13.62
N ASN A 18 -5.07 -5.10 13.57
CA ASN A 18 -3.65 -5.11 13.88
C ASN A 18 -2.86 -6.07 12.96
N ALA A 19 -1.53 -5.96 13.01
CA ALA A 19 -0.64 -6.74 12.16
C ALA A 19 -0.59 -8.24 12.54
N GLU A 20 -0.83 -8.59 13.79
CA GLU A 20 -0.81 -9.98 14.26
C GLU A 20 -1.98 -10.78 13.67
N GLU A 21 -3.17 -10.20 13.67
CA GLU A 21 -4.37 -10.76 13.04
C GLU A 21 -4.14 -10.99 11.55
N LEU A 22 -3.64 -9.97 10.84
CA LEU A 22 -3.30 -10.05 9.43
C LEU A 22 -2.31 -11.19 9.15
N LYS A 23 -1.23 -11.25 9.94
CA LYS A 23 -0.17 -12.26 9.79
C LYS A 23 -0.74 -13.66 10.00
N LYS A 24 -1.57 -13.86 11.03
CA LYS A 24 -2.22 -15.14 11.30
C LYS A 24 -3.10 -15.57 10.14
N THR A 25 -4.00 -14.70 9.65
CA THR A 25 -4.90 -15.02 8.54
C THR A 25 -4.16 -15.32 7.24
N TYR A 26 -3.05 -14.62 6.99
CA TYR A 26 -2.19 -14.89 5.84
C TYR A 26 -1.46 -16.24 5.96
N MET A 27 -0.89 -16.55 7.13
CA MET A 27 -0.23 -17.83 7.39
C MET A 27 -1.18 -19.04 7.33
N GLU A 28 -2.44 -18.85 7.70
CA GLU A 28 -3.51 -19.85 7.57
C GLU A 28 -4.00 -20.03 6.12
N GLY A 29 -3.49 -19.26 5.14
CA GLY A 29 -3.87 -19.34 3.73
C GLY A 29 -5.27 -18.78 3.42
N LYS A 30 -5.92 -18.13 4.39
CA LYS A 30 -7.26 -17.53 4.25
C LYS A 30 -7.25 -16.18 3.53
N LEU A 31 -6.08 -15.58 3.36
CA LEU A 31 -5.86 -14.34 2.62
C LEU A 31 -4.89 -14.60 1.48
N HIS A 32 -5.33 -14.34 0.24
CA HIS A 32 -4.48 -14.54 -0.93
C HIS A 32 -3.41 -13.45 -1.03
N PRO A 33 -2.18 -13.77 -1.48
CA PRO A 33 -1.10 -12.77 -1.60
C PRO A 33 -1.44 -11.57 -2.47
N LEU A 34 -2.24 -11.75 -3.51
CA LEU A 34 -2.68 -10.65 -4.38
C LEU A 34 -3.58 -9.66 -3.64
N ASP A 35 -4.54 -10.16 -2.86
CA ASP A 35 -5.48 -9.34 -2.11
C ASP A 35 -4.74 -8.48 -1.09
N LEU A 36 -3.78 -9.10 -0.38
CA LEU A 36 -2.90 -8.41 0.55
C LEU A 36 -2.08 -7.30 -0.14
N LYS A 37 -1.40 -7.63 -1.25
CA LYS A 37 -0.59 -6.67 -2.00
C LYS A 37 -1.42 -5.47 -2.47
N ASN A 38 -2.62 -5.73 -3.00
CA ASN A 38 -3.50 -4.67 -3.50
C ASN A 38 -3.99 -3.76 -2.37
N ALA A 39 -4.41 -4.34 -1.25
CA ALA A 39 -4.86 -3.56 -0.08
C ALA A 39 -3.74 -2.66 0.45
N VAL A 40 -2.54 -3.21 0.65
CA VAL A 40 -1.38 -2.45 1.14
C VAL A 40 -0.96 -1.37 0.15
N ALA A 41 -0.90 -1.67 -1.15
CA ALA A 41 -0.56 -0.70 -2.18
C ALA A 41 -1.55 0.47 -2.22
N ARG A 42 -2.85 0.20 -2.05
CA ARG A 42 -3.89 1.23 -1.99
C ARG A 42 -3.70 2.15 -0.78
N GLU A 43 -3.56 1.59 0.42
CA GLU A 43 -3.38 2.37 1.65
C GLU A 43 -2.10 3.22 1.58
N LEU A 44 -0.97 2.63 1.18
CA LEU A 44 0.29 3.36 1.02
C LEU A 44 0.16 4.47 -0.03
N SER A 45 -0.50 4.20 -1.16
CA SER A 45 -0.73 5.22 -2.19
C SER A 45 -1.58 6.38 -1.70
N ALA A 46 -2.57 6.11 -0.84
CA ALA A 46 -3.41 7.13 -0.22
C ALA A 46 -2.61 7.95 0.80
N MET A 47 -1.83 7.30 1.67
CA MET A 47 -0.95 7.96 2.63
C MET A 47 0.08 8.86 1.96
N LEU A 48 0.65 8.43 0.84
CA LEU A 48 1.65 9.17 0.08
C LEU A 48 1.03 10.18 -0.91
N LYS A 49 -0.30 10.25 -1.02
CA LYS A 49 -0.98 11.17 -1.94
C LYS A 49 -0.61 12.64 -1.68
N PRO A 50 -0.61 13.17 -0.44
CA PRO A 50 -0.25 14.57 -0.20
C PRO A 50 1.17 14.89 -0.65
N SER A 51 2.12 13.98 -0.41
CA SER A 51 3.51 14.13 -0.88
C SER A 51 3.58 14.16 -2.40
N ARG A 52 2.90 13.23 -3.09
CA ARG A 52 2.83 13.24 -4.57
C ARG A 52 2.23 14.52 -5.11
N ASP A 53 1.14 14.99 -4.51
CA ASP A 53 0.45 16.22 -4.92
C ASP A 53 1.34 17.46 -4.67
N TYR A 54 2.13 17.48 -3.60
CA TYR A 54 3.13 18.52 -3.33
C TYR A 54 4.22 18.55 -4.43
N PHE A 55 4.88 17.42 -4.68
CA PHE A 55 5.94 17.33 -5.70
C PHE A 55 5.42 17.53 -7.13
N ALA A 56 4.15 17.23 -7.41
CA ALA A 56 3.53 17.53 -8.70
C ALA A 56 3.40 19.04 -8.95
N LYS A 57 3.22 19.84 -7.90
CA LYS A 57 3.20 21.31 -7.95
C LYS A 57 4.61 21.91 -7.97
N HIS A 58 5.57 21.26 -7.30
CA HIS A 58 6.96 21.70 -7.16
C HIS A 58 7.91 20.78 -7.94
N LYS A 59 7.81 20.81 -9.27
CA LYS A 59 8.58 19.92 -10.15
C LYS A 59 10.09 20.14 -10.06
N GLU A 60 10.52 21.34 -9.69
CA GLU A 60 11.92 21.71 -9.46
C GLU A 60 12.63 20.78 -8.48
N TYR A 61 11.94 20.35 -7.42
CA TYR A 61 12.51 19.42 -6.44
C TYR A 61 12.64 17.99 -6.99
N LEU A 62 11.70 17.56 -7.83
CA LEU A 62 11.79 16.25 -8.49
C LEU A 62 12.96 16.20 -9.47
N GLU A 63 13.17 17.28 -10.24
CA GLU A 63 14.27 17.35 -11.19
C GLU A 63 15.63 17.38 -10.46
N GLN A 64 15.74 18.11 -9.35
CA GLN A 64 16.96 18.10 -8.52
C GLN A 64 17.28 16.69 -7.97
N ILE A 65 16.28 15.97 -7.45
CA ILE A 65 16.45 14.61 -6.94
C ILE A 65 16.92 13.65 -8.05
N LYS A 66 16.37 13.76 -9.27
CA LYS A 66 16.79 12.92 -10.41
C LYS A 66 18.21 13.20 -10.88
N LEU A 67 18.67 14.45 -10.78
CA LEU A 67 20.00 14.88 -11.20
C LEU A 67 21.09 14.54 -10.18
N THR A 68 20.71 14.13 -8.97
CA THR A 68 21.69 13.75 -7.95
C THR A 68 22.13 12.32 -8.25
N ASP A 69 23.37 12.14 -8.70
CA ASP A 69 23.98 10.81 -8.76
C ASP A 69 24.00 10.25 -7.33
N ILE A 70 23.39 9.08 -7.14
CA ILE A 70 23.48 8.35 -5.87
C ILE A 70 24.91 7.83 -5.79
N THR A 71 25.80 8.60 -5.19
CA THR A 71 27.15 8.13 -4.88
C THR A 71 27.00 6.97 -3.90
N ARG A 72 27.31 5.78 -4.41
CA ARG A 72 27.27 4.50 -3.69
C ARG A 72 28.44 4.36 -2.74
#